data_AF-A0A1C6ZW15-F1
#
_entry.id   AF-A0A1C6ZW15-F1
#
_cell.length_a   1.000
_cell.length_b   1.000
_cell.length_c   1.000
_cell.angle_alpha   90.00
_cell.angle_beta   90.00
_cell.angle_gamma   90.00
#
_symmetry.space_group_name_H-M   'P 1'
#
loop_
_entity.id
_entity.type
_entity.pdbx_description
1 polymer ?
#
loop_
_entity_poly.entity_id
_entity_poly.type
_entity_poly.pdbx_seq_one_letter_code
_entity_poly.pdbx_strand_id
1 'polypeptide(L)' 'VDGELEYEISEVLDSKLDNRRRKCKLLYLVRWSGYEGTDEETSWLLATELAHASELTSTFHKKYPNKPGPLESLS' A
#
# COMPACT_ATOMS: atom_id res chain seq x y z
N VAL A 1 8.54 -23.73 9.09
CA VAL A 1 9.03 -22.74 8.10
C VAL A 1 7.78 -22.11 7.52
N ASP A 2 7.28 -21.06 8.16
CA ASP A 2 6.09 -20.36 7.68
C ASP A 2 6.57 -19.37 6.61
N GLY A 3 6.52 -19.85 5.36
CA GLY A 3 6.88 -19.09 4.17
C GLY A 3 5.78 -18.11 3.83
N GLU A 4 5.71 -17.00 4.57
CA GLU A 4 5.06 -15.80 4.07
C GLU A 4 5.90 -15.36 2.86
N LEU A 5 5.36 -15.57 1.66
CA LEU A 5 6.02 -15.14 0.43
C LEU A 5 5.93 -13.60 0.41
N GLU A 6 6.92 -12.95 1.01
CA GLU A 6 7.10 -11.50 0.93
C GLU A 6 7.48 -11.16 -0.51
N TYR A 7 6.48 -10.91 -1.35
CA TYR A 7 6.70 -10.38 -2.70
C TYR A 7 7.25 -8.96 -2.58
N GLU A 8 8.31 -8.66 -3.33
CA GLU A 8 8.94 -7.35 -3.32
C GLU A 8 8.00 -6.32 -3.96
N ILE A 9 7.58 -5.33 -3.17
CA ILE A 9 6.80 -4.20 -3.65
C ILE A 9 7.78 -3.16 -4.19
N SER A 10 7.63 -2.82 -5.46
CA SER A 10 8.47 -1.83 -6.13
C SER A 10 8.11 -0.41 -5.68
N GLU A 11 6.81 -0.06 -5.71
CA GLU A 11 6.34 1.27 -5.30
C GLU A 11 4.84 1.29 -4.93
N VAL A 12 4.44 2.35 -4.23
CA VAL A 12 3.02 2.67 -3.99
C VAL A 12 2.59 3.73 -5.00
N LEU A 13 1.58 3.42 -5.79
CA LEU A 13 1.08 4.25 -6.89
C LEU A 13 -0.08 5.15 -6.48
N ASP A 14 -0.97 4.65 -5.61
CA ASP A 14 -2.15 5.39 -5.17
C ASP A 14 -2.67 4.92 -3.80
N SER A 15 -3.57 5.70 -3.20
CA SER A 15 -4.32 5.31 -2.02
C SER A 15 -5.78 5.74 -2.09
N LYS A 16 -6.66 4.94 -1.48
CA LYS A 16 -8.10 5.23 -1.41
C LYS A 16 -8.73 4.74 -0.11
N LEU A 17 -9.87 5.33 0.23
CA LEU A 17 -10.74 4.85 1.31
C LEU A 17 -11.89 4.04 0.72
N ASP A 18 -11.98 2.76 1.08
CA ASP A 18 -13.13 1.91 0.78
C ASP A 18 -14.14 1.97 1.93
N ASN A 19 -15.15 2.82 1.76
CA ASN A 19 -16.21 3.00 2.73
C ASN A 19 -17.13 1.78 2.90
N ARG A 20 -17.07 0.79 2.00
CA ARG A 20 -17.81 -0.47 2.16
C ARG A 20 -17.19 -1.36 3.22
N ARG A 21 -15.89 -1.18 3.52
CA ARG A 21 -15.20 -1.93 4.57
C ARG A 21 -15.54 -1.37 5.95
N ARG A 22 -15.92 -2.28 6.85
CA ARG A 22 -16.19 -1.94 8.26
C ARG A 22 -14.91 -1.73 9.07
N LYS A 23 -13.84 -2.44 8.73
CA LYS A 23 -12.52 -2.39 9.38
C LYS A 23 -11.46 -2.09 8.32
N CYS A 24 -10.45 -1.28 8.67
CA CYS A 24 -9.36 -0.85 7.79
C CYS A 24 -9.85 -0.39 6.41
N LYS A 25 -10.32 0.85 6.33
CA LYS A 25 -10.85 1.42 5.07
C LYS A 25 -9.75 1.81 4.09
N LEU A 26 -8.52 1.97 4.57
CA LEU A 26 -7.42 2.45 3.75
C LEU A 26 -6.81 1.31 2.93
N LEU A 27 -6.77 1.54 1.62
CA LEU A 27 -6.14 0.68 0.63
C LEU A 27 -5.05 1.46 -0.09
N TYR A 28 -4.01 0.75 -0.48
CA TYR A 28 -2.93 1.24 -1.33
C TYR A 28 -2.85 0.42 -2.61
N LEU A 29 -2.69 1.11 -3.72
CA LEU A 29 -2.33 0.48 -4.99
C LEU A 29 -0.83 0.31 -5.00
N VAL A 30 -0.38 -0.93 -4.97
CA VAL A 30 1.04 -1.29 -5.02
C VAL A 30 1.40 -1.77 -6.42
N ARG A 31 2.66 -1.58 -6.78
CA ARG A 31 3.28 -2.18 -7.95
C ARG A 31 4.22 -3.30 -7.49
N TRP A 32 4.08 -4.48 -8.06
CA TRP A 32 4.93 -5.62 -7.77
C TRP A 32 6.21 -5.59 -8.60
N SER A 33 7.34 -5.88 -7.96
CA SER A 33 8.64 -6.05 -8.63
C SER A 33 8.65 -7.37 -9.41
N GLY A 34 9.09 -7.35 -10.67
CA GLY A 34 9.18 -8.54 -11.53
C GLY A 34 7.89 -8.89 -12.31
N TYR A 35 6.81 -8.13 -12.11
CA TYR A 35 5.53 -8.30 -12.81
C TYR A 35 5.22 -7.14 -13.75
N GLU A 36 6.21 -6.31 -14.08
CA GLU A 36 5.99 -5.15 -14.93
C GLU A 36 5.45 -5.54 -16.32
N GLY A 37 4.41 -4.83 -16.76
CA GLY A 37 3.75 -5.08 -18.05
C GLY A 37 2.82 -6.30 -18.09
N THR A 38 2.53 -6.92 -16.93
CA THR A 38 1.53 -8.00 -16.80
C THR A 38 0.24 -7.47 -16.16
N ASP A 39 -0.86 -8.22 -16.30
CA ASP A 39 -2.12 -7.91 -15.60
C ASP A 39 -1.99 -8.00 -14.06
N GLU A 40 -0.95 -8.66 -13.57
CA GLU A 40 -0.62 -8.81 -12.15
C GLU A 40 0.38 -7.74 -11.66
N GLU A 41 0.74 -6.75 -12.50
CA GLU A 41 1.70 -5.68 -12.14
C GLU A 41 1.26 -4.92 -10.88
N THR A 42 -0.05 -4.73 -10.69
CA THR A 42 -0.58 -3.90 -9.61
C THR A 42 -1.67 -4.58 -8.80
N SER A 43 -1.78 -4.23 -7.52
CA SER A 43 -2.82 -4.77 -6.64
C SER A 43 -3.21 -3.77 -5.56
N TRP A 44 -4.47 -3.84 -5.11
CA TRP A 44 -4.94 -3.05 -3.97
C TRP A 44 -4.76 -3.84 -2.68
N LEU A 45 -3.82 -3.42 -1.83
CA LEU A 45 -3.55 -4.02 -0.52
C LEU A 45 -4.08 -3.15 0.62
N LEU A 46 -4.39 -3.77 1.75
CA LEU A 46 -4.74 -3.05 2.96
C LEU A 46 -3.52 -2.35 3.56
N ALA A 47 -3.77 -1.20 4.20
CA ALA A 47 -2.73 -0.54 4.99
C ALA A 47 -2.12 -1.45 6.07
N THR A 48 -2.87 -2.41 6.60
CA THR A 48 -2.38 -3.40 7.56
C THR A 48 -1.45 -4.44 6.95
N GLU A 49 -1.64 -4.78 5.67
CA GLU A 49 -0.75 -5.70 4.95
C GLU A 49 0.57 -5.01 4.59
N LEU A 50 0.52 -3.69 4.38
CA LEU A 50 1.70 -2.84 4.17
C LEU A 50 2.38 -2.37 5.47
N ALA A 51 1.98 -2.88 6.63
CA ALA A 51 2.56 -2.47 7.92
C ALA A 51 4.09 -2.72 7.98
N HIS A 52 4.55 -3.79 7.33
CA HIS A 52 5.98 -4.12 7.21
C HIS A 52 6.73 -3.25 6.19
N ALA A 53 6.02 -2.61 5.26
CA ALA A 53 6.54 -1.74 4.22
C ALA A 53 6.23 -0.25 4.48
N SER A 54 6.33 0.18 5.73
CA SER A 54 6.00 1.54 6.16
C SER A 54 6.80 2.62 5.41
N GLU A 55 8.04 2.33 5.01
CA GLU A 55 8.89 3.24 4.24
C GLU A 55 8.28 3.61 2.87
N LEU A 56 7.69 2.65 2.16
CA LEU A 56 7.02 2.89 0.88
C LEU A 56 5.79 3.79 1.04
N THR A 57 5.00 3.57 2.09
CA THR A 57 3.85 4.43 2.37
C THR A 57 4.29 5.84 2.79
N SER A 58 5.39 5.98 3.54
CA SER A 58 5.94 7.27 3.95
C SER A 58 6.46 8.08 2.75
N THR A 59 7.21 7.46 1.85
CA THR A 59 7.71 8.10 0.64
C THR A 59 6.56 8.53 -0.28
N PHE A 60 5.53 7.70 -0.42
CA PHE A 60 4.31 8.06 -1.14
C PHE A 60 3.62 9.29 -0.55
N HIS A 61 3.41 9.36 0.76
CA HIS A 61 2.74 10.49 1.41
C HIS A 61 3.57 11.77 1.45
N LYS A 62 4.90 11.67 1.43
CA LYS A 62 5.77 12.85 1.21
C LYS A 62 5.56 13.45 -0.18
N LYS A 63 5.35 12.61 -1.19
CA LYS A 63 5.10 13.05 -2.58
C LYS A 63 3.66 13.50 -2.79
N TYR A 64 2.70 12.86 -2.11
CA TYR A 64 1.27 13.09 -2.27
C TYR A 64 0.59 13.32 -0.90
N PRO A 65 0.85 14.45 -0.23
CA PRO A 65 0.34 14.70 1.13
C PRO A 65 -1.19 14.81 1.23
N ASN A 66 -1.87 15.03 0.10
CA ASN A 66 -3.33 15.13 0.04
C ASN A 66 -4.03 13.77 -0.13
N LYS A 67 -3.28 12.69 -0.35
CA LYS A 67 -3.84 11.35 -0.53
C LYS A 67 -4.19 10.75 0.83
N PRO A 68 -5.24 9.91 0.93
CA PRO A 68 -5.62 9.32 2.20
C PRO A 68 -4.49 8.42 2.74
N GLY A 69 -4.10 8.64 4.00
CA GLY A 69 -3.05 7.88 4.69
C GLY A 69 -3.55 7.29 6.02
N PRO A 70 -2.76 6.43 6.68
CA PRO A 70 -3.06 5.97 8.02
C PRO A 70 -3.11 7.19 8.92
N LEU A 71 -4.18 7.32 9.71
CA LEU A 71 -4.50 8.49 10.51
C LEU A 71 -3.57 8.71 11.73
N GLU A 72 -2.32 8.26 11.68
CA GLU A 72 -1.38 8.38 12.79
C GLU A 72 -0.20 9.30 12.43
N SER A 73 -0.15 10.42 13.17
CA SER A 73 0.95 11.40 13.27
C SER A 73 0.95 12.58 12.28
N LEU A 74 -0.13 13.35 12.27
CA LEU A 74 0.04 14.80 12.41
C LEU A 74 0.07 15.07 13.92
N SER A 75 1.28 15.01 14.50
CA SER A 75 1.59 15.56 15.81
C SER A 75 1.25 17.05 15.88
#